data_AF-A0A973FSX0-F1
#
_entry.id   AF-A0A973FSX0-F1
#
_cell.length_a   1.000
_cell.length_b   1.000
_cell.length_c   1.000
_cell.angle_alpha   90.00
_cell.angle_beta   90.00
_cell.angle_gamma   90.00
#
_symmetry.space_group_name_H-M   'P 1'
#
loop_
_entity.id
_entity.type
_entity.pdbx_description
1 polymer ?
#
loop_
_entity_poly.entity_id
_entity_poly.type
_entity_poly.pdbx_seq_one_letter_code
_entity_poly.pdbx_strand_id
1 'polypeptide(L)'
;MVKAVLGKVGYVLANMFVMVILHGNSKQFWPKIPYLSLKNESTAEHARLLFNTLGVVTVLQALIGKLPRERWLARGVVLGAMPATLPLVIFVGQKVLRLQGQAAETYNLSMVPILPIAAMIAEDQIAARQ
;
A
#
# COMPACT_ATOMS: atom_id res chain seq x y z
N MET A 1 -0.47 13.79 -20.88
CA MET A 1 -0.77 14.18 -19.48
C MET A 1 -1.94 13.39 -18.90
N VAL A 2 -3.16 13.51 -19.44
CA VAL A 2 -4.37 12.84 -18.90
C VAL A 2 -4.24 11.31 -18.81
N LYS A 3 -3.72 10.64 -19.85
CA LYS A 3 -3.48 9.17 -19.83
C LYS A 3 -2.51 8.74 -18.72
N ALA A 4 -1.47 9.54 -18.46
CA ALA A 4 -0.50 9.25 -17.40
C ALA A 4 -1.12 9.43 -16.01
N VAL A 5 -1.92 10.48 -15.81
CA VAL A 5 -2.67 10.71 -14.57
C VAL A 5 -3.70 9.60 -14.33
N LEU A 6 -4.44 9.18 -15.36
CA LEU A 6 -5.38 8.06 -15.27
C LEU A 6 -4.68 6.74 -14.93
N GLY A 7 -3.50 6.50 -15.49
CA GLY A 7 -2.69 5.32 -15.14
C GLY A 7 -2.29 5.31 -13.67
N LYS A 8 -1.88 6.47 -13.14
CA LYS A 8 -1.53 6.69 -11.73
C LYS A 8 -2.71 6.49 -10.79
N VAL A 9 -3.85 7.10 -11.11
CA VAL A 9 -5.09 6.94 -10.35
C VAL A 9 -5.54 5.47 -10.38
N GLY A 10 -5.48 4.82 -11.54
CA GLY A 10 -5.79 3.40 -11.68
C GLY A 10 -4.90 2.50 -10.84
N TYR A 11 -3.60 2.80 -10.72
CA TYR A 11 -2.68 2.08 -9.84
C TYR A 11 -3.08 2.22 -8.36
N VAL A 12 -3.37 3.44 -7.90
CA VAL A 12 -3.79 3.68 -6.51
C VAL A 12 -5.09 2.94 -6.21
N LEU A 13 -6.10 3.06 -7.09
CA LEU A 13 -7.39 2.38 -6.92
C LEU A 13 -7.25 0.85 -6.94
N ALA A 14 -6.41 0.30 -7.82
CA ALA A 14 -6.16 -1.14 -7.87
C ALA A 14 -5.53 -1.64 -6.56
N ASN A 15 -4.55 -0.91 -6.00
CA ASN A 15 -3.96 -1.27 -4.71
C ASN A 15 -4.96 -1.19 -3.57
N MET A 16 -5.79 -0.14 -3.52
CA MET A 16 -6.83 -0.04 -2.51
C MET A 16 -7.82 -1.22 -2.60
N PHE A 17 -8.26 -1.56 -3.81
CA PHE A 17 -9.18 -2.67 -4.04
C PHE A 17 -8.58 -4.03 -3.66
N VAL A 18 -7.35 -4.30 -4.10
CA VAL A 18 -6.64 -5.54 -3.75
C VAL A 18 -6.37 -5.61 -2.24
N MET A 19 -6.02 -4.50 -1.59
CA MET A 19 -5.83 -4.44 -0.14
C MET A 19 -7.13 -4.81 0.58
N VAL A 20 -8.27 -4.26 0.15
CA VAL A 20 -9.59 -4.61 0.71
C VAL A 20 -9.91 -6.09 0.53
N ILE A 21 -9.61 -6.70 -0.63
CA ILE A 21 -9.86 -8.13 -0.86
C ILE A 21 -8.96 -9.00 0.02
N LEU A 22 -7.65 -8.72 0.02
CA LEU A 22 -6.68 -9.53 0.76
C LEU A 22 -6.87 -9.40 2.27
N HIS A 23 -7.30 -8.23 2.75
CA HIS A 23 -7.64 -8.00 4.16
C HIS A 23 -9.05 -8.49 4.52
N GLY A 24 -10.01 -8.47 3.58
CA GLY A 24 -11.35 -9.03 3.78
C GLY A 24 -11.36 -10.55 3.94
N ASN A 25 -10.34 -11.24 3.41
CA ASN A 25 -10.14 -12.68 3.59
C ASN A 25 -9.52 -13.04 4.97
N SER A 26 -8.99 -12.08 5.71
CA SER A 26 -8.63 -12.25 7.13
C SER A 26 -9.85 -11.93 8.02
N LYS A 27 -10.81 -12.86 8.10
CA LYS A 27 -11.86 -12.97 9.15
C LYS A 27 -12.81 -11.76 9.39
N GLN A 28 -12.90 -10.76 8.50
CA GLN A 28 -13.61 -9.50 8.78
C GLN A 28 -14.52 -9.06 7.63
N PHE A 29 -15.52 -9.88 7.27
CA PHE A 29 -16.55 -9.51 6.30
C PHE A 29 -17.74 -8.82 7.02
N TRP A 30 -18.11 -7.61 6.56
CA TRP A 30 -19.21 -6.70 6.98
C TRP A 30 -20.52 -7.35 7.52
N PRO A 31 -21.37 -6.71 8.37
CA PRO A 31 -21.84 -5.32 8.29
C PRO A 31 -21.60 -4.44 9.55
N LYS A 32 -20.63 -4.79 10.39
CA LYS A 32 -19.96 -3.77 11.22
C LYS A 32 -18.88 -3.17 10.34
N ILE A 33 -18.51 -1.91 10.51
CA ILE A 33 -17.19 -1.43 10.08
C ILE A 33 -16.29 -1.63 11.30
N PRO A 34 -15.80 -2.84 11.66
CA PRO A 34 -14.70 -2.89 12.58
C PRO A 34 -13.43 -2.68 11.75
N TYR A 35 -12.72 -1.61 12.06
CA TYR A 35 -11.30 -1.71 12.36
C TYR A 35 -10.41 -2.34 11.27
N LEU A 36 -9.84 -1.48 10.41
CA LEU A 36 -8.39 -1.51 10.10
C LEU A 36 -7.59 -1.20 11.39
N SER A 37 -7.98 -1.84 12.51
CA SER A 37 -7.29 -1.66 13.77
C SER A 37 -6.09 -2.58 13.71
N LEU A 38 -4.94 -1.95 13.51
CA LEU A 38 -3.63 -2.47 13.87
C LEU A 38 -3.54 -3.02 15.33
N LYS A 39 -4.63 -3.06 16.12
CA LYS A 39 -4.63 -3.49 17.52
C LYS A 39 -4.18 -4.94 17.71
N ASN A 40 -4.49 -5.84 16.78
CA ASN A 40 -4.36 -7.29 17.01
C ASN A 40 -3.48 -8.03 16.00
N GLU A 41 -3.04 -7.39 14.92
CA GLU A 41 -2.14 -8.00 13.94
C GLU A 41 -0.71 -7.50 14.11
N SER A 42 0.27 -8.40 13.95
CA SER A 42 1.68 -8.04 14.08
C SER A 42 2.12 -7.11 12.94
N THR A 43 3.12 -6.27 13.18
CA THR A 43 3.76 -5.45 12.14
C THR A 43 4.20 -6.28 10.93
N ALA A 44 4.60 -7.54 11.15
CA ALA A 44 5.02 -8.46 10.10
C ALA A 44 3.85 -8.89 9.20
N GLU A 45 2.66 -9.14 9.76
CA GLU A 45 1.47 -9.46 8.95
C GLU A 45 1.06 -8.28 8.06
N HIS A 46 1.16 -7.06 8.57
CA HIS A 46 0.87 -5.86 7.79
C HIS A 46 1.89 -5.62 6.67
N ALA A 47 3.18 -5.85 6.94
CA ALA A 47 4.21 -5.77 5.91
C ALA A 47 3.99 -6.84 4.83
N ARG A 48 3.64 -8.06 5.23
CA ARG A 48 3.29 -9.16 4.32
C ARG A 48 2.05 -8.82 3.47
N LEU A 49 1.02 -8.25 4.08
CA LEU A 49 -0.18 -7.80 3.37
C LEU A 49 0.16 -6.73 2.34
N LEU A 50 0.91 -5.69 2.73
CA LEU A 50 1.33 -4.63 1.80
C LEU A 50 2.18 -5.19 0.67
N PHE A 51 3.11 -6.10 0.96
CA PHE A 51 3.91 -6.79 -0.06
C PHE A 51 3.02 -7.55 -1.04
N ASN A 52 2.06 -8.34 -0.53
CA ASN A 52 1.14 -9.11 -1.36
C ASN A 52 0.23 -8.20 -2.19
N THR A 53 -0.29 -7.10 -1.63
CA THR A 53 -1.10 -6.14 -2.37
C THR A 53 -0.32 -5.54 -3.52
N LEU A 54 0.86 -4.97 -3.24
CA LEU A 54 1.70 -4.36 -4.26
C LEU A 54 2.13 -5.41 -5.30
N GLY A 55 2.46 -6.62 -4.85
CA GLY A 55 2.88 -7.74 -5.71
C GLY A 55 1.78 -8.18 -6.65
N VAL A 56 0.56 -8.40 -6.16
CA VAL A 56 -0.61 -8.76 -6.98
C VAL A 56 -0.89 -7.67 -8.00
N VAL A 57 -0.94 -6.40 -7.61
CA VAL A 57 -1.16 -5.30 -8.57
C VAL A 57 -0.05 -5.24 -9.60
N THR A 58 1.20 -5.45 -9.20
CA THR A 58 2.35 -5.48 -10.11
C THR A 58 2.21 -6.59 -11.15
N VAL A 59 1.91 -7.80 -10.71
CA VAL A 59 1.71 -8.95 -11.59
C VAL A 59 0.54 -8.70 -12.55
N LEU A 60 -0.60 -8.22 -12.04
CA LEU A 60 -1.76 -7.89 -12.87
C LEU A 60 -1.40 -6.84 -13.93
N GLN A 61 -0.72 -5.75 -13.54
CA GLN A 61 -0.29 -4.71 -14.48
C GLN A 61 0.70 -5.23 -15.52
N ALA A 62 1.62 -6.11 -15.14
CA ALA A 62 2.55 -6.74 -16.08
C ALA A 62 1.80 -7.64 -17.08
N LEU A 63 0.83 -8.43 -16.61
CA LEU A 63 0.04 -9.32 -17.46
C LEU A 63 -0.83 -8.57 -18.49
N ILE A 64 -1.38 -7.42 -18.13
CA ILE A 64 -2.20 -6.60 -19.05
C ILE A 64 -1.39 -5.58 -19.86
N GLY A 65 -0.05 -5.67 -19.83
CA GLY A 65 0.84 -4.78 -20.59
C GLY A 65 0.87 -3.32 -20.09
N LYS A 66 0.44 -3.06 -18.85
CA LYS A 66 0.43 -1.73 -18.23
C LYS A 66 1.67 -1.40 -17.40
N LEU A 67 2.64 -2.33 -17.30
CA LEU A 67 3.94 -2.09 -16.66
C LEU A 67 5.08 -2.15 -17.72
N PRO A 68 5.59 -0.98 -18.19
CA PRO A 68 6.70 -0.91 -19.12
C PRO A 68 7.95 -1.58 -18.54
N ARG A 69 8.74 -2.29 -19.36
CA ARG A 69 9.91 -3.06 -18.90
C ARG A 69 10.97 -2.18 -18.25
N GLU A 70 11.08 -0.94 -18.70
CA GLU A 70 11.98 0.08 -18.17
C GLU A 70 11.69 0.38 -16.68
N ARG A 71 10.44 0.17 -16.24
CA ARG A 71 10.01 0.41 -14.86
C ARG A 71 10.11 -0.82 -13.96
N TRP A 72 10.53 -1.98 -14.46
CA TRP A 72 10.54 -3.22 -13.66
C TRP A 72 11.50 -3.14 -12.48
N LEU A 73 12.68 -2.56 -12.67
CA LEU A 73 13.66 -2.38 -11.59
C LEU A 73 13.11 -1.42 -10.53
N ALA A 74 12.61 -0.25 -10.94
CA ALA A 74 11.99 0.71 -10.02
C ALA A 74 10.83 0.07 -9.23
N ARG A 75 9.98 -0.72 -9.92
CA ARG A 75 8.90 -1.47 -9.29
C ARG A 75 9.40 -2.50 -8.28
N GLY A 76 10.43 -3.28 -8.62
CA GLY A 76 11.04 -4.27 -7.73
C GLY A 76 11.60 -3.65 -6.46
N VAL A 77 12.27 -2.50 -6.58
CA VAL A 77 12.75 -1.72 -5.43
C VAL A 77 11.59 -1.27 -4.55
N VAL A 78 10.53 -0.73 -5.14
CA VAL A 78 9.33 -0.28 -4.39
C VAL A 78 8.63 -1.44 -3.69
N LEU A 79 8.56 -2.62 -4.31
CA LEU A 79 8.00 -3.82 -3.71
C LEU A 79 8.72 -4.25 -2.43
N GLY A 80 10.05 -4.11 -2.37
CA GLY A 80 10.82 -4.40 -1.17
C GLY A 80 10.79 -3.26 -0.15
N ALA A 81 10.98 -2.03 -0.62
CA ALA A 81 11.15 -0.86 0.24
C ALA A 81 9.85 -0.49 0.98
N MET A 82 8.71 -0.49 0.30
CA MET A 82 7.44 -0.04 0.90
C MET A 82 7.04 -0.88 2.13
N PRO A 83 6.99 -2.22 2.07
CA PRO A 83 6.78 -3.06 3.26
C PRO A 83 7.81 -2.86 4.36
N ALA A 84 9.07 -2.66 3.99
CA ALA A 84 10.16 -2.46 4.96
C ALA A 84 10.04 -1.13 5.73
N THR A 85 9.35 -0.12 5.18
CA THR A 85 9.08 1.14 5.87
C THR A 85 7.94 1.06 6.89
N LEU A 86 7.09 0.02 6.82
CA LEU A 86 5.89 -0.09 7.63
C LEU A 86 6.14 -0.12 9.16
N PRO A 87 7.18 -0.81 9.69
CA PRO A 87 7.54 -0.72 11.10
C PRO A 87 7.85 0.72 11.55
N LEU A 88 8.52 1.50 10.71
CA LEU A 88 8.85 2.89 11.02
C LEU A 88 7.59 3.76 11.03
N VAL A 89 6.69 3.59 10.04
CA VAL A 89 5.42 4.32 9.96
C VAL A 89 4.53 4.03 11.18
N ILE A 90 4.49 2.77 11.63
CA ILE A 90 3.76 2.38 12.85
C ILE A 90 4.42 2.98 14.09
N PHE A 91 5.75 2.92 14.19
CA PHE A 91 6.49 3.53 15.30
C PHE A 91 6.21 5.02 15.42
N VAL A 92 6.24 5.77 14.30
CA VAL A 92 5.92 7.20 14.30
C VAL A 92 4.49 7.43 14.79
N GLY A 93 3.50 6.70 14.28
CA GLY A 93 2.11 6.84 14.72
C GLY A 93 1.91 6.55 16.21
N GLN A 94 2.49 5.47 16.73
CA GLN A 94 2.24 5.01 18.10
C GLN A 94 3.13 5.67 19.15
N LYS A 95 4.41 5.92 18.85
CA LYS A 95 5.41 6.37 19.84
C LYS A 95 5.72 7.86 19.72
N VAL A 96 5.78 8.40 18.52
CA VAL A 96 6.08 9.83 18.29
C VAL A 96 4.80 10.65 18.42
N LEU A 97 3.78 10.29 17.65
CA LEU A 97 2.48 11.00 17.65
C LEU A 97 1.56 10.56 18.79
N ARG A 98 1.93 9.48 19.51
CA ARG A 98 1.18 8.93 20.65
C ARG A 98 -0.31 8.72 20.34
N LEU A 99 -0.62 8.33 19.11
CA LEU A 99 -2.00 8.16 18.67
C LEU A 99 -2.66 7.01 19.43
N GLN A 100 -3.84 7.27 19.99
CA GLN A 100 -4.63 6.29 20.73
C GLN A 100 -6.10 6.35 20.29
N GLY A 101 -6.82 5.24 20.50
CA GLY A 101 -8.23 5.13 20.17
C GLY A 101 -8.55 5.52 18.72
N GLN A 102 -9.56 6.36 18.54
CA GLN A 102 -10.05 6.78 17.23
C GLN A 102 -8.99 7.47 16.36
N ALA A 103 -8.05 8.22 16.96
CA ALA A 103 -7.00 8.90 16.20
C ALA A 103 -6.02 7.91 15.54
N ALA A 104 -5.71 6.81 16.21
CA ALA A 104 -4.89 5.74 15.65
C ALA A 104 -5.63 5.04 14.49
N GLU A 105 -6.94 4.87 14.59
CA GLU A 105 -7.75 4.26 13.51
C GLU A 105 -7.82 5.14 12.28
N THR A 106 -8.05 6.45 12.46
CA THR A 106 -8.01 7.41 11.35
C THR A 106 -6.65 7.41 10.68
N TYR A 107 -5.57 7.35 11.45
CA TYR A 107 -4.22 7.23 10.91
C TYR A 107 -4.06 5.97 10.06
N ASN A 108 -4.48 4.80 10.56
CA ASN A 108 -4.37 3.54 9.81
C ASN A 108 -5.22 3.53 8.54
N LEU A 109 -6.45 4.05 8.62
CA LEU A 109 -7.34 4.20 7.47
C LEU A 109 -6.73 5.11 6.41
N SER A 110 -6.07 6.20 6.82
CA SER A 110 -5.39 7.11 5.90
C SER A 110 -4.22 6.45 5.18
N MET A 111 -3.58 5.41 5.77
CA MET A 111 -2.49 4.68 5.12
C MET A 111 -2.95 3.89 3.90
N VAL A 112 -4.23 3.52 3.80
CA VAL A 112 -4.78 2.75 2.68
C VAL A 112 -4.58 3.48 1.32
N PRO A 113 -4.93 4.76 1.17
CA PRO A 113 -4.59 5.53 -0.03
C PRO A 113 -3.16 6.11 -0.01
N ILE A 114 -2.61 6.46 1.16
CA ILE A 114 -1.29 7.11 1.24
C ILE A 114 -0.16 6.17 0.81
N LEU A 115 -0.18 4.90 1.22
CA LEU A 115 0.90 3.95 0.89
C LEU A 115 1.01 3.70 -0.62
N PRO A 116 -0.07 3.46 -1.38
CA PRO A 116 0.01 3.37 -2.84
C PRO A 116 0.47 4.66 -3.52
N ILE A 117 0.08 5.83 -3.00
CA ILE A 117 0.55 7.12 -3.52
C ILE A 117 2.07 7.26 -3.28
N ALA A 118 2.54 6.93 -2.08
CA ALA A 118 3.97 6.95 -1.76
C ALA A 118 4.75 5.96 -2.62
N ALA A 119 4.23 4.75 -2.83
CA ALA A 119 4.82 3.74 -3.71
C ALA A 119 4.95 4.24 -5.16
N MET A 120 3.91 4.90 -5.67
CA MET A 120 3.91 5.51 -7.01
C MET A 120 4.94 6.65 -7.12
N ILE A 121 5.00 7.53 -6.14
CA ILE A 121 5.97 8.63 -6.12
C ILE A 121 7.40 8.09 -6.04
N ALA A 122 7.64 7.09 -5.19
CA ALA A 122 8.94 6.43 -5.06
C ALA A 122 9.35 5.77 -6.37
N GLU A 123 8.44 5.04 -7.03
CA GLU A 123 8.68 4.44 -8.35
C GLU A 123 9.08 5.50 -9.38
N ASP A 124 8.33 6.60 -9.48
CA ASP A 124 8.61 7.67 -10.43
C ASP A 124 9.97 8.33 -10.17
N GLN A 125 10.34 8.54 -8.90
CA GLN A 125 11.63 9.11 -8.51
C GLN A 125 12.80 8.16 -8.80
N ILE A 126 12.61 6.86 -8.62
CA ILE A 126 13.63 5.85 -8.94
C ILE A 126 13.77 5.74 -10.46
N ALA A 127 12.67 5.67 -11.19
CA ALA A 127 12.67 5.56 -12.64
C ALA A 127 13.25 6.82 -13.33
N ALA A 128 13.10 8.01 -12.74
CA ALA A 128 13.70 9.23 -13.26
C ALA A 128 15.23 9.30 -13.12
N ARG A 129 15.83 8.41 -12.32
CA ARG A 129 17.28 8.32 -12.08
C ARG A 129 17.96 7.18 -12.84
N GLN A 130 17.19 6.41 -13.61
CA GLN A 130 17.65 5.32 -14.48
C GLN A 130 17.77 5.81 -15.91
#